data_AF-A0A1Y4IDD6-F1
#
_entry.id   AF-A0A1Y4IDD6-F1
#
_cell.length_a   1.000
_cell.length_b   1.000
_cell.length_c   1.000
_cell.angle_alpha   90.00
_cell.angle_beta   90.00
_cell.angle_gamma   90.00
#
_symmetry.space_group_name_H-M   'P 1'
#
loop_
_entity.id
_entity.type
_entity.pdbx_description
1 polymer ?
#
loop_
_entity_poly.entity_id
_entity_poly.type
_entity_poly.pdbx_seq_one_letter_code
_entity_poly.pdbx_strand_id
1 'polypeptide(L)'
;MAKERSYDYFWNSENDRYYDADSMGDWLRPFFCNGVFNGQMQVTANNNMSVTVAAGYGYINGKHRHFLQPTTLDLETASGTLDRIDAVILRRNDTERRIYLTIVKGGNANTPTAPAPTREGAIYDLKLADIYIAAGTVRITQAEISDTRMNDAVCGWVAATVNEIDFTQIQAQFDSYFTAYKKNISDQYQEYFAAIQEFKEQAQSDYNLLLQAFQTYADQQEALYQDWIAEQESTFEEWSEGQQSTFSQWRQNQESAFNNWYLNNTGQWTSDFLNWFNGIKGIFSTDPAGEMILMIQSLFDIIYSGTIPADLITSDGDELITTDGDQLIAFWTIKTSETCHC
;
A
#
# COMPACT_ATOMS: atom_id res chain seq x y z
N MET A 1 7.30 -99.50 -26.71
CA MET A 1 7.24 -98.57 -25.57
C MET A 1 6.45 -97.35 -26.01
N ALA A 2 5.30 -97.09 -25.41
CA ALA A 2 4.52 -95.89 -25.71
C ALA A 2 5.34 -94.67 -25.25
N LYS A 3 5.64 -93.73 -26.16
CA LYS A 3 6.22 -92.44 -25.78
C LYS A 3 5.24 -91.77 -24.82
N GLU A 4 5.68 -91.55 -23.60
CA GLU A 4 4.97 -90.74 -22.62
C GLU A 4 4.66 -89.37 -23.24
N ARG A 5 3.40 -88.94 -23.23
CA ARG A 5 3.03 -87.61 -23.70
C ARG A 5 3.59 -86.59 -22.70
N SER A 6 4.76 -86.03 -23.00
CA SER A 6 5.34 -84.95 -22.21
C SER A 6 4.64 -83.64 -22.55
N TYR A 7 4.20 -82.90 -21.54
CA TYR A 7 3.52 -81.62 -21.69
C TYR A 7 4.48 -80.42 -21.69
N ASP A 8 5.78 -80.65 -21.91
CA ASP A 8 6.77 -79.60 -22.15
C ASP A 8 6.59 -79.09 -23.58
N TYR A 9 5.54 -78.33 -23.83
CA TYR A 9 5.32 -77.75 -25.15
C TYR A 9 6.15 -76.47 -25.26
N PHE A 10 6.83 -76.34 -26.41
CA PHE A 10 7.74 -75.26 -26.83
C PHE A 10 9.21 -75.45 -26.37
N TRP A 11 10.00 -76.12 -27.22
CA TRP A 11 11.48 -76.09 -27.22
C TRP A 11 11.98 -75.46 -28.52
N ASN A 12 13.18 -74.88 -28.50
CA ASN A 12 13.78 -74.27 -29.70
C ASN A 12 13.92 -75.32 -30.82
N SER A 13 13.42 -74.96 -32.01
CA SER A 13 13.51 -75.77 -33.22
C SER A 13 14.95 -75.83 -33.74
N GLU A 14 15.31 -76.94 -34.38
CA GLU A 14 16.54 -77.05 -35.18
C GLU A 14 16.36 -76.42 -36.58
N ASN A 15 15.99 -75.13 -36.64
CA ASN A 15 15.90 -74.27 -37.86
C ASN A 15 14.60 -74.22 -38.71
N ASP A 16 13.38 -74.42 -38.17
CA ASP A 16 12.13 -74.30 -38.96
C ASP A 16 11.06 -73.38 -38.36
N ARG A 17 11.38 -72.61 -37.31
CA ARG A 17 10.41 -71.67 -36.72
C ARG A 17 11.05 -70.31 -36.47
N TYR A 18 10.32 -69.25 -36.85
CA TYR A 18 10.69 -67.86 -36.56
C TYR A 18 10.57 -67.52 -35.07
N TYR A 19 9.70 -68.24 -34.35
CA TYR A 19 9.51 -68.13 -32.90
C TYR A 19 10.01 -69.39 -32.20
N ASP A 20 10.65 -69.20 -31.06
CA ASP A 20 11.26 -70.25 -30.27
C ASP A 20 10.60 -70.38 -28.89
N ALA A 21 11.09 -71.28 -28.05
CA ALA A 21 10.52 -71.51 -26.72
C ALA A 21 10.61 -70.30 -25.81
N ASP A 22 11.67 -69.51 -25.98
CA ASP A 22 11.94 -68.34 -25.17
C ASP A 22 10.99 -67.20 -25.57
N SER A 23 10.63 -67.09 -26.86
CA SER A 23 9.60 -66.16 -27.35
C SER A 23 8.23 -66.40 -26.69
N MET A 24 7.82 -67.66 -26.54
CA MET A 24 6.57 -68.02 -25.83
C MET A 24 6.70 -67.86 -24.32
N GLY A 25 7.88 -68.18 -23.76
CA GLY A 25 8.18 -67.93 -22.35
C GLY A 25 8.06 -66.45 -21.99
N ASP A 26 8.65 -65.56 -22.79
CA ASP A 26 8.59 -64.12 -22.58
C ASP A 26 7.17 -63.55 -22.71
N TRP A 27 6.32 -64.13 -23.56
CA TRP A 27 4.90 -63.77 -23.58
C TRP A 27 4.14 -64.20 -22.32
N LEU A 28 4.51 -65.34 -21.71
CA LEU A 28 3.83 -65.89 -20.51
C LEU A 28 4.35 -65.31 -19.18
N ARG A 29 5.59 -64.83 -19.13
CA ARG A 29 6.20 -64.24 -17.92
C ARG A 29 5.39 -63.08 -17.30
N PRO A 30 4.76 -62.19 -18.08
CA PRO A 30 3.90 -61.14 -17.53
C PRO A 30 2.56 -61.63 -16.98
N PHE A 31 2.19 -62.92 -17.16
CA PHE A 31 0.91 -63.47 -16.68
C PHE A 31 1.03 -64.42 -15.49
N PHE A 32 2.20 -65.05 -15.30
CA PHE A 32 2.43 -66.01 -14.21
C PHE A 32 3.79 -65.81 -13.56
N CYS A 33 3.82 -65.73 -12.22
CA CYS A 33 5.07 -65.82 -11.47
C CYS A 33 5.63 -67.25 -11.44
N ASN A 34 6.90 -67.37 -11.02
CA ASN A 34 7.53 -68.68 -10.82
C ASN A 34 6.90 -69.38 -9.62
N GLY A 35 6.62 -70.68 -9.74
CA GLY A 35 6.04 -71.44 -8.65
C GLY A 35 5.31 -72.71 -9.07
N VAL A 36 4.55 -73.25 -8.13
CA VAL A 36 3.56 -74.31 -8.36
C VAL A 36 2.16 -73.79 -8.02
N PHE A 37 1.11 -74.37 -8.60
CA PHE A 37 -0.25 -73.96 -8.24
C PHE A 37 -0.59 -74.41 -6.82
N ASN A 38 -1.37 -73.59 -6.12
CA ASN A 38 -1.84 -73.92 -4.78
C ASN A 38 -2.57 -75.27 -4.78
N GLY A 39 -2.24 -76.13 -3.80
CA GLY A 39 -2.79 -77.48 -3.66
C GLY A 39 -2.17 -78.53 -4.59
N GLN A 40 -1.22 -78.18 -5.47
CA GLN A 40 -0.57 -79.11 -6.39
C GLN A 40 0.89 -79.40 -6.03
N MET A 41 1.47 -80.47 -6.58
CA MET A 41 2.90 -80.80 -6.41
C MET A 41 3.34 -80.99 -4.95
N GLN A 42 2.43 -81.43 -4.07
CA GLN A 42 2.75 -81.69 -2.66
C GLN A 42 3.70 -82.87 -2.52
N VAL A 43 4.67 -82.74 -1.61
CA VAL A 43 5.59 -83.82 -1.26
C VAL A 43 5.05 -84.62 -0.08
N THR A 44 4.85 -85.92 -0.28
CA THR A 44 4.31 -86.84 0.74
C THR A 44 5.27 -87.99 0.99
N ALA A 45 5.47 -88.36 2.25
CA ALA A 45 6.30 -89.48 2.64
C ALA A 45 5.62 -90.84 2.36
N ASN A 46 6.39 -91.82 1.88
CA ASN A 46 5.90 -93.17 1.61
C ASN A 46 6.22 -94.18 2.76
N ASN A 47 6.69 -93.71 3.91
CA ASN A 47 7.14 -94.54 5.05
C ASN A 47 8.27 -95.54 4.70
N ASN A 48 9.04 -95.23 3.67
CA ASN A 48 10.29 -95.89 3.26
C ASN A 48 11.30 -94.78 2.88
N MET A 49 12.43 -95.13 2.26
CA MET A 49 13.40 -94.15 1.74
C MET A 49 12.98 -93.59 0.37
N SER A 50 11.73 -93.17 0.24
CA SER A 50 11.20 -92.48 -0.95
C SER A 50 10.14 -91.47 -0.57
N VAL A 51 9.96 -90.47 -1.43
CA VAL A 51 8.89 -89.48 -1.34
C VAL A 51 8.13 -89.42 -2.64
N THR A 52 6.84 -89.10 -2.57
CA THR A 52 5.99 -88.91 -3.75
C THR A 52 5.64 -87.44 -3.87
N VAL A 53 5.89 -86.87 -5.06
CA VAL A 53 5.40 -85.55 -5.44
C VAL A 53 4.08 -85.73 -6.17
N ALA A 54 3.01 -85.08 -5.71
CA ALA A 54 1.70 -85.14 -6.33
C ALA A 54 1.70 -84.57 -7.76
N ALA A 55 0.69 -84.93 -8.55
CA ALA A 55 0.46 -84.34 -9.87
C ALA A 55 0.26 -82.81 -9.79
N GLY A 56 0.59 -82.11 -10.88
CA GLY A 56 0.45 -80.66 -10.92
C GLY A 56 1.30 -79.94 -11.94
N TYR A 57 1.20 -78.62 -11.92
CA TYR A 57 1.96 -77.72 -12.79
C TYR A 57 3.11 -77.06 -12.04
N GLY A 58 4.26 -77.02 -12.71
CA GLY A 58 5.39 -76.20 -12.31
C GLY A 58 5.69 -75.14 -13.36
N TYR A 59 5.78 -73.88 -12.95
CA TYR A 59 6.03 -72.72 -13.80
C TYR A 59 7.37 -72.08 -13.43
N ILE A 60 8.27 -71.96 -14.41
CA ILE A 60 9.64 -71.44 -14.25
C ILE A 60 10.00 -70.54 -15.44
N ASN A 61 10.04 -69.24 -15.18
CA ASN A 61 10.37 -68.15 -16.11
C ASN A 61 9.58 -68.28 -17.43
N GLY A 62 8.26 -68.40 -17.34
CA GLY A 62 7.36 -68.53 -18.48
C GLY A 62 7.31 -69.90 -19.14
N LYS A 63 8.25 -70.81 -18.84
CA LYS A 63 8.17 -72.23 -19.24
C LYS A 63 7.42 -73.01 -18.17
N HIS A 64 6.66 -74.01 -18.58
CA HIS A 64 5.89 -74.83 -17.64
C HIS A 64 5.94 -76.31 -18.00
N ARG A 65 5.70 -77.14 -17.00
CA ARG A 65 5.46 -78.57 -17.18
C ARG A 65 4.29 -79.01 -16.35
N HIS A 66 3.43 -79.83 -16.96
CA HIS A 66 2.37 -80.54 -16.27
C HIS A 66 2.79 -81.98 -15.98
N PHE A 67 2.86 -82.33 -14.70
CA PHE A 67 3.00 -83.69 -14.22
C PHE A 67 1.59 -84.28 -14.06
N LEU A 68 1.17 -85.11 -15.02
CA LEU A 68 -0.17 -85.72 -15.01
C LEU A 68 -0.39 -86.72 -13.88
N GLN A 69 0.69 -87.34 -13.40
CA GLN A 69 0.67 -88.40 -12.41
C GLN A 69 1.66 -88.07 -11.29
N PRO A 70 1.40 -88.54 -10.06
CA PRO A 70 2.37 -88.45 -8.98
C PRO A 70 3.70 -89.09 -9.38
N THR A 71 4.81 -88.46 -9.02
CA THR A 71 6.16 -88.94 -9.30
C THR A 71 6.84 -89.34 -8.00
N THR A 72 7.22 -90.60 -7.87
CA THR A 72 8.01 -91.09 -6.73
C THR A 72 9.49 -90.88 -7.00
N LEU A 73 10.19 -90.36 -6.00
CA LEU A 73 11.63 -90.13 -6.00
C LEU A 73 12.26 -90.91 -4.85
N ASP A 74 13.25 -91.72 -5.19
CA ASP A 74 14.01 -92.50 -4.22
C ASP A 74 15.11 -91.65 -3.58
N LEU A 75 15.20 -91.71 -2.26
CA LEU A 75 16.25 -91.09 -1.47
C LEU A 75 17.42 -92.08 -1.37
N GLU A 76 18.65 -91.57 -1.43
CA GLU A 76 19.81 -92.40 -1.12
C GLU A 76 19.77 -92.87 0.34
N THR A 77 20.36 -94.03 0.63
CA THR A 77 20.48 -94.55 1.99
C THR A 77 21.07 -93.51 2.95
N ALA A 78 20.52 -93.45 4.17
CA ALA A 78 21.02 -92.55 5.21
C ALA A 78 22.45 -92.92 5.62
N SER A 79 23.23 -91.93 6.08
CA SER A 79 24.51 -92.20 6.73
C SER A 79 24.27 -92.92 8.05
N GLY A 80 25.16 -93.83 8.46
CA GLY A 80 25.06 -94.49 9.76
C GLY A 80 25.40 -93.59 10.96
N THR A 81 26.02 -92.42 10.72
CA THR A 81 26.64 -91.61 11.78
C THR A 81 26.30 -90.12 11.78
N LEU A 82 25.81 -89.57 10.67
CA LEU A 82 25.58 -88.14 10.51
C LEU A 82 24.23 -87.86 9.87
N ASP A 83 23.60 -86.76 10.27
CA ASP A 83 22.34 -86.30 9.70
C ASP A 83 22.57 -85.56 8.39
N ARG A 84 21.54 -85.45 7.55
CA ARG A 84 21.55 -84.59 6.35
C ARG A 84 20.16 -84.05 6.03
N ILE A 85 20.11 -83.01 5.20
CA ILE A 85 18.87 -82.49 4.64
C ILE A 85 18.95 -82.59 3.12
N ASP A 86 18.02 -83.29 2.51
CA ASP A 86 17.91 -83.40 1.05
C ASP A 86 16.77 -82.50 0.56
N ALA A 87 16.95 -81.81 -0.58
CA ALA A 87 15.96 -80.90 -1.13
C ALA A 87 15.23 -81.54 -2.32
N VAL A 88 13.90 -81.50 -2.32
CA VAL A 88 13.08 -81.88 -3.47
C VAL A 88 12.95 -80.67 -4.39
N ILE A 89 13.52 -80.78 -5.58
CA ILE A 89 13.64 -79.68 -6.54
C ILE A 89 12.82 -79.98 -7.79
N LEU A 90 12.06 -78.99 -8.21
CA LEU A 90 11.59 -78.87 -9.59
C LEU A 90 12.64 -78.08 -10.38
N ARG A 91 13.35 -78.77 -11.27
CA ARG A 91 14.46 -78.22 -12.03
C ARG A 91 14.04 -77.98 -13.48
N ARG A 92 14.21 -76.74 -13.95
CA ARG A 92 14.33 -76.44 -15.37
C ARG A 92 15.79 -76.58 -15.79
N ASN A 93 16.06 -77.40 -16.79
CA ASN A 93 17.38 -77.53 -17.40
C ASN A 93 17.27 -77.23 -18.89
N ASP A 94 17.81 -76.09 -19.32
CA ASP A 94 17.77 -75.63 -20.71
C ASP A 94 18.72 -76.42 -21.61
N THR A 95 19.79 -77.03 -21.07
CA THR A 95 20.70 -77.92 -21.81
C THR A 95 20.01 -79.23 -22.16
N GLU A 96 19.34 -79.84 -21.18
CA GLU A 96 18.56 -81.08 -21.38
C GLU A 96 17.20 -80.84 -22.00
N ARG A 97 16.80 -79.57 -22.15
CA ARG A 97 15.51 -79.15 -22.71
C ARG A 97 14.36 -79.86 -22.01
N ARG A 98 14.34 -79.83 -20.68
CA ARG A 98 13.26 -80.41 -19.87
C ARG A 98 13.11 -79.72 -18.51
N ILE A 99 11.88 -79.78 -17.99
CA ILE A 99 11.60 -79.55 -16.58
C ILE A 99 11.39 -80.92 -15.93
N TYR A 100 11.98 -81.18 -14.76
CA TYR A 100 11.86 -82.48 -14.09
C TYR A 100 12.03 -82.34 -12.58
N LEU A 101 11.59 -83.37 -11.87
CA LEU A 101 11.74 -83.48 -10.43
C LEU A 101 13.04 -84.23 -10.11
N THR A 102 13.80 -83.72 -9.15
CA THR A 102 15.05 -84.34 -8.70
C THR A 102 15.25 -84.09 -7.21
N ILE A 103 16.01 -84.96 -6.57
CA ILE A 103 16.50 -84.74 -5.22
C ILE A 103 17.91 -84.17 -5.31
N VAL A 104 18.15 -83.06 -4.61
CA VAL A 104 19.49 -82.51 -4.41
C VAL A 104 19.93 -82.90 -3.01
N LYS A 105 20.99 -83.71 -2.94
CA LYS A 105 21.52 -84.24 -1.70
C LYS A 105 22.26 -83.16 -0.89
N GLY A 106 22.02 -83.13 0.42
CA GLY A 106 22.76 -82.28 1.35
C GLY A 106 24.08 -82.89 1.84
N GLY A 107 24.91 -82.05 2.46
CA GLY A 107 26.10 -82.51 3.16
C GLY A 107 25.76 -83.23 4.46
N ASN A 108 26.44 -84.33 4.75
CA ASN A 108 26.32 -85.03 6.04
C ASN A 108 26.99 -84.19 7.15
N ALA A 109 26.25 -83.84 8.21
CA ALA A 109 26.76 -83.06 9.34
C ALA A 109 25.92 -83.28 10.61
N ASN A 110 26.47 -82.98 11.78
CA ASN A 110 25.72 -83.01 13.05
C ASN A 110 24.61 -81.94 13.11
N THR A 111 24.77 -80.86 12.34
CA THR A 111 23.79 -79.79 12.15
C THR A 111 23.65 -79.54 10.66
N PRO A 112 22.84 -80.34 9.95
CA PRO A 112 22.78 -80.29 8.50
C PRO A 112 22.12 -79.00 8.00
N THR A 113 22.58 -78.52 6.85
CA THR A 113 22.04 -77.35 6.16
C THR A 113 21.31 -77.77 4.90
N ALA A 114 20.14 -77.17 4.66
CA ALA A 114 19.35 -77.45 3.46
C ALA A 114 20.07 -76.92 2.20
N PRO A 115 20.15 -77.71 1.10
CA PRO A 115 20.65 -77.24 -0.17
C PRO A 115 19.88 -76.02 -0.68
N ALA A 116 20.61 -75.03 -1.21
CA ALA A 116 20.01 -73.88 -1.89
C ALA A 116 19.58 -74.25 -3.33
N PRO A 117 18.46 -73.70 -3.84
CA PRO A 117 18.10 -73.87 -5.25
C PRO A 117 19.14 -73.21 -6.16
N THR A 118 19.55 -73.89 -7.23
CA THR A 118 20.45 -73.32 -8.24
C THR A 118 19.66 -72.53 -9.27
N ARG A 119 20.01 -71.26 -9.51
CA ARG A 119 19.33 -70.37 -10.46
C ARG A 119 20.33 -69.66 -11.39
N GLU A 120 21.28 -70.43 -11.90
CA GLU A 120 22.40 -69.93 -12.71
C GLU A 120 22.60 -70.76 -13.98
N GLY A 121 23.07 -70.09 -15.03
CA GLY A 121 23.35 -70.72 -16.32
C GLY A 121 22.09 -71.35 -16.94
N ALA A 122 22.19 -72.64 -17.30
CA ALA A 122 21.10 -73.39 -17.91
C ALA A 122 20.12 -74.01 -16.88
N ILE A 123 20.36 -73.82 -15.58
CA ILE A 123 19.57 -74.44 -14.51
C ILE A 123 18.78 -73.37 -13.75
N TYR A 124 17.50 -73.66 -13.54
CA TYR A 124 16.65 -72.89 -12.64
C TYR A 124 15.81 -73.81 -11.77
N ASP A 125 16.05 -73.74 -10.47
CA ASP A 125 15.43 -74.59 -9.46
C ASP A 125 14.34 -73.87 -8.68
N LEU A 126 13.23 -74.58 -8.48
CA LEU A 126 12.24 -74.30 -7.45
C LEU A 126 12.29 -75.39 -6.39
N LYS A 127 12.41 -75.00 -5.13
CA LYS A 127 12.48 -75.94 -4.01
C LYS A 127 11.09 -76.22 -3.46
N LEU A 128 10.61 -77.45 -3.64
CA LEU A 128 9.28 -77.87 -3.20
C LEU A 128 9.24 -78.22 -1.71
N ALA A 129 10.26 -78.94 -1.23
CA ALA A 129 10.36 -79.31 0.18
C ALA A 129 11.81 -79.61 0.59
N ASP A 130 12.08 -79.48 1.87
CA ASP A 130 13.29 -79.98 2.53
C ASP A 130 12.95 -81.26 3.31
N ILE A 131 13.79 -82.30 3.20
CA ILE A 131 13.61 -83.58 3.86
C ILE A 131 14.74 -83.79 4.85
N TYR A 132 14.40 -83.87 6.14
CA TYR A 132 15.35 -84.20 7.19
C TYR A 132 15.60 -85.71 7.25
N ILE A 133 16.88 -86.10 7.19
CA ILE A 133 17.30 -87.50 7.21
C ILE A 133 18.23 -87.69 8.40
N ALA A 134 17.70 -88.29 9.46
CA ALA A 134 18.47 -88.65 10.64
C ALA A 134 19.44 -89.81 10.36
N ALA A 135 20.56 -89.83 11.06
CA ALA A 135 21.55 -90.90 11.00
C ALA A 135 20.89 -92.26 11.27
N GLY A 136 21.16 -93.23 10.41
CA GLY A 136 20.64 -94.60 10.50
C GLY A 136 19.15 -94.76 10.21
N THR A 137 18.44 -93.71 9.76
CA THR A 137 17.03 -93.85 9.41
C THR A 137 16.83 -94.77 8.20
N VAL A 138 15.76 -95.56 8.24
CA VAL A 138 15.34 -96.47 7.16
C VAL A 138 13.99 -96.08 6.56
N ARG A 139 13.37 -95.01 7.07
CA ARG A 139 12.10 -94.48 6.59
C ARG A 139 12.00 -92.98 6.85
N ILE A 140 11.34 -92.27 5.94
CA ILE A 140 10.93 -90.88 6.13
C ILE A 140 9.44 -90.86 6.45
N THR A 141 9.03 -90.05 7.42
CA THR A 141 7.62 -89.77 7.71
C THR A 141 7.30 -88.34 7.28
N GLN A 142 6.02 -87.95 7.35
CA GLN A 142 5.62 -86.61 6.95
C GLN A 142 6.20 -85.51 7.86
N ALA A 143 6.53 -85.84 9.11
CA ALA A 143 7.07 -84.88 10.08
C ALA A 143 8.49 -84.41 9.71
N GLU A 144 9.25 -85.23 8.98
CA GLU A 144 10.59 -84.86 8.50
C GLU A 144 10.57 -84.07 7.19
N ILE A 145 9.39 -83.82 6.60
CA ILE A 145 9.23 -83.04 5.36
C ILE A 145 8.77 -81.63 5.71
N SER A 146 9.63 -80.65 5.44
CA SER A 146 9.31 -79.23 5.54
C SER A 146 8.90 -78.68 4.17
N ASP A 147 7.65 -78.25 4.04
CA ASP A 147 7.10 -77.72 2.78
C ASP A 147 7.60 -76.29 2.52
N THR A 148 8.17 -76.06 1.33
CA THR A 148 8.70 -74.75 0.93
C THR A 148 7.95 -74.14 -0.26
N ARG A 149 6.84 -74.76 -0.72
CA ARG A 149 6.08 -74.30 -1.89
C ARG A 149 5.48 -72.91 -1.71
N MET A 150 5.07 -72.55 -0.49
CA MET A 150 4.52 -71.21 -0.19
C MET A 150 5.61 -70.13 -0.06
N ASN A 151 6.88 -70.52 0.05
CA ASN A 151 7.96 -69.56 0.23
C ASN A 151 8.41 -69.00 -1.14
N ASP A 152 8.02 -67.76 -1.41
CA ASP A 152 8.30 -67.04 -2.66
C ASP A 152 9.80 -66.88 -2.96
N ALA A 153 10.67 -66.91 -1.94
CA ALA A 153 12.10 -66.82 -2.17
C ALA A 153 12.66 -68.05 -2.89
N VAL A 154 12.10 -69.25 -2.64
CA VAL A 154 12.65 -70.54 -3.12
C VAL A 154 11.75 -71.29 -4.09
N CYS A 155 10.42 -71.15 -4.01
CA CYS A 155 9.47 -71.70 -4.97
C CYS A 155 8.37 -70.70 -5.31
N GLY A 156 7.53 -70.37 -4.32
CA GLY A 156 6.33 -69.56 -4.48
C GLY A 156 5.14 -70.31 -5.08
N TRP A 157 3.97 -69.72 -4.89
CA TRP A 157 2.75 -70.15 -5.56
C TRP A 157 2.51 -69.34 -6.83
N VAL A 158 2.07 -70.02 -7.89
CA VAL A 158 1.67 -69.33 -9.12
C VAL A 158 0.43 -68.49 -8.84
N ALA A 159 0.60 -67.17 -8.90
CA ALA A 159 -0.46 -66.18 -8.92
C ALA A 159 -0.49 -65.49 -10.29
N ALA A 160 -1.67 -65.07 -10.74
CA ALA A 160 -1.78 -64.20 -11.90
C ALA A 160 -1.13 -62.86 -11.57
N THR A 161 -0.16 -62.41 -12.36
CA THR A 161 0.59 -61.15 -12.17
C THR A 161 -0.25 -59.89 -12.40
N VAL A 162 -1.52 -60.02 -12.80
CA VAL A 162 -2.46 -58.89 -12.82
C VAL A 162 -2.96 -58.62 -11.41
N ASN A 163 -2.06 -58.26 -10.50
CA ASN A 163 -2.43 -57.96 -9.12
C ASN A 163 -2.35 -56.47 -8.75
N GLU A 164 -1.80 -55.59 -9.61
CA GLU A 164 -1.99 -54.13 -9.52
C GLU A 164 -1.36 -53.44 -10.75
N ILE A 165 -2.05 -52.45 -11.33
CA ILE A 165 -1.45 -51.54 -12.31
C ILE A 165 -0.45 -50.66 -11.56
N ASP A 166 0.81 -50.62 -12.00
CA ASP A 166 1.82 -49.74 -11.41
C ASP A 166 1.48 -48.26 -11.72
N PHE A 167 0.94 -47.55 -10.72
CA PHE A 167 0.60 -46.13 -10.81
C PHE A 167 1.75 -45.19 -10.42
N THR A 168 2.94 -45.70 -10.08
CA THR A 168 4.04 -44.87 -9.57
C THR A 168 4.44 -43.75 -10.53
N GLN A 169 4.46 -44.03 -11.84
CA GLN A 169 4.76 -43.03 -12.86
C GLN A 169 3.67 -41.95 -12.96
N ILE A 170 2.40 -42.34 -12.91
CA ILE A 170 1.26 -41.41 -12.95
C ILE A 170 1.26 -40.53 -11.69
N GLN A 171 1.56 -41.11 -10.53
CA GLN A 171 1.64 -40.38 -9.28
C GLN A 171 2.79 -39.37 -9.28
N ALA A 172 3.98 -39.75 -9.77
CA ALA A 172 5.10 -38.83 -9.91
C ALA A 172 4.80 -37.65 -10.84
N GLN A 173 4.08 -37.88 -11.94
CA GLN A 173 3.64 -36.81 -12.85
C GLN A 173 2.60 -35.90 -12.18
N PHE A 174 1.64 -36.47 -11.46
CA PHE A 174 0.62 -35.71 -10.75
C PHE A 174 1.23 -34.83 -9.65
N ASP A 175 2.16 -35.36 -8.85
CA ASP A 175 2.83 -34.62 -7.78
C ASP A 175 3.68 -33.46 -8.34
N SER A 176 4.35 -33.68 -9.47
CA SER A 176 5.10 -32.63 -10.19
C SER A 176 4.17 -31.51 -10.67
N TYR A 177 3.07 -31.86 -11.33
CA TYR A 177 2.06 -30.90 -11.78
C TYR A 177 1.47 -30.12 -10.61
N PHE A 178 1.05 -30.80 -9.54
CA PHE A 178 0.41 -30.18 -8.39
C PHE A 178 1.37 -29.26 -7.62
N THR A 179 2.66 -29.61 -7.57
CA THR A 179 3.70 -28.75 -7.00
C THR A 179 3.90 -27.48 -7.83
N ALA A 180 4.00 -27.61 -9.16
CA ALA A 180 4.12 -26.47 -10.06
C ALA A 180 2.89 -25.55 -9.98
N TYR A 181 1.68 -26.14 -9.93
CA TYR A 181 0.43 -25.41 -9.79
C TYR A 181 0.38 -24.61 -8.47
N LYS A 182 0.69 -25.24 -7.33
CA LYS A 182 0.75 -24.56 -6.03
C LYS A 182 1.76 -23.40 -6.04
N LYS A 183 2.92 -23.59 -6.67
CA LYS A 183 3.93 -22.53 -6.78
C LYS A 183 3.41 -21.36 -7.62
N ASN A 184 2.84 -21.63 -8.79
CA ASN A 184 2.31 -20.59 -9.67
C ASN A 184 1.25 -19.73 -8.98
N ILE A 185 0.32 -20.37 -8.25
CA ILE A 185 -0.68 -19.64 -7.46
C ILE A 185 -0.01 -18.79 -6.38
N SER A 186 0.95 -19.35 -5.63
CA SER A 186 1.67 -18.59 -4.60
C SER A 186 2.41 -17.38 -5.18
N ASP A 187 3.07 -17.54 -6.32
CA ASP A 187 3.81 -16.45 -6.99
C ASP A 187 2.83 -15.35 -7.42
N GLN A 188 1.71 -15.71 -8.06
CA GLN A 188 0.67 -14.74 -8.46
C GLN A 188 0.09 -13.97 -7.27
N TYR A 189 -0.16 -14.65 -6.15
CA TYR A 189 -0.61 -13.96 -4.93
C TYR A 189 0.43 -12.96 -4.42
N GLN A 190 1.72 -13.31 -4.42
CA GLN A 190 2.78 -12.41 -3.99
C GLN A 190 2.91 -11.19 -4.91
N GLU A 191 2.83 -11.39 -6.24
CA GLU A 191 2.82 -10.30 -7.23
C GLU A 191 1.64 -9.35 -7.01
N TYR A 192 0.44 -9.91 -6.79
CA TYR A 192 -0.76 -9.12 -6.50
C TYR A 192 -0.61 -8.30 -5.21
N PHE A 193 -0.07 -8.89 -4.15
CA PHE A 193 0.17 -8.18 -2.88
C PHE A 193 1.21 -7.07 -3.04
N ALA A 194 2.30 -7.31 -3.78
CA ALA A 194 3.31 -6.30 -4.07
C ALA A 194 2.70 -5.12 -4.84
N ALA A 195 1.91 -5.39 -5.88
CA ALA A 195 1.22 -4.36 -6.66
C ALA A 195 0.27 -3.50 -5.80
N ILE A 196 -0.45 -4.10 -4.84
CA ILE A 196 -1.30 -3.35 -3.90
C ILE A 196 -0.46 -2.43 -3.01
N GLN A 197 0.69 -2.88 -2.51
CA GLN A 197 1.53 -2.06 -1.66
C GLN A 197 2.11 -0.87 -2.44
N GLU A 198 2.62 -1.10 -3.65
CA GLU A 198 3.09 -0.02 -4.52
C GLU A 198 1.98 1.00 -4.80
N PHE A 199 0.76 0.55 -5.08
CA PHE A 199 -0.37 1.45 -5.28
C PHE A 199 -0.67 2.30 -4.04
N LYS A 200 -0.60 1.72 -2.85
CA LYS A 200 -0.81 2.43 -1.58
C LYS A 200 0.30 3.46 -1.32
N GLU A 201 1.55 3.10 -1.58
CA GLU A 201 2.70 4.00 -1.43
C GLU A 201 2.60 5.17 -2.41
N GLN A 202 2.24 4.90 -3.68
CA GLN A 202 2.03 5.94 -4.67
C GLN A 202 0.90 6.89 -4.26
N ALA A 203 -0.24 6.35 -3.83
CA ALA A 203 -1.36 7.18 -3.37
C ALA A 203 -0.98 8.08 -2.17
N GLN A 204 -0.17 7.57 -1.24
CA GLN A 204 0.33 8.37 -0.12
C GLN A 204 1.30 9.47 -0.59
N SER A 205 2.17 9.15 -1.55
CA SER A 205 3.09 10.12 -2.17
C SER A 205 2.31 11.24 -2.88
N ASP A 206 1.33 10.88 -3.70
CA ASP A 206 0.48 11.83 -4.42
C ASP A 206 -0.31 12.74 -3.46
N TYR A 207 -0.84 12.17 -2.38
CA TYR A 207 -1.50 12.93 -1.33
C TYR A 207 -0.57 13.93 -0.63
N ASN A 208 0.67 13.52 -0.33
CA ASN A 208 1.66 14.42 0.28
C ASN A 208 2.06 15.55 -0.68
N LEU A 209 2.21 15.25 -1.97
CA LEU A 209 2.47 16.27 -3.00
C LEU A 209 1.32 17.27 -3.11
N LEU A 210 0.07 16.80 -3.06
CA LEU A 210 -1.10 17.67 -3.05
C LEU A 210 -1.10 18.62 -1.84
N LEU A 211 -0.82 18.11 -0.63
CA LEU A 211 -0.70 18.92 0.58
C LEU A 211 0.40 19.97 0.45
N GLN A 212 1.57 19.57 -0.06
CA GLN A 212 2.69 20.49 -0.27
C GLN A 212 2.33 21.58 -1.28
N ALA A 213 1.63 21.24 -2.37
CA ALA A 213 1.18 22.21 -3.35
C ALA A 213 0.19 23.22 -2.76
N PHE A 214 -0.76 22.77 -1.92
CA PHE A 214 -1.67 23.66 -1.22
C PHE A 214 -0.96 24.60 -0.25
N GLN A 215 -0.02 24.08 0.55
CA GLN A 215 0.77 24.90 1.46
C GLN A 215 1.58 25.96 0.69
N THR A 216 2.27 25.53 -0.37
CA THR A 216 3.06 26.42 -1.23
C THR A 216 2.20 27.53 -1.82
N TYR A 217 1.01 27.19 -2.31
CA TYR A 217 0.07 28.18 -2.83
C TYR A 217 -0.40 29.16 -1.75
N ALA A 218 -0.75 28.66 -0.56
CA ALA A 218 -1.15 29.49 0.57
C ALA A 218 -0.04 30.48 0.98
N ASP A 219 1.20 30.01 1.11
CA ASP A 219 2.36 30.82 1.45
C ASP A 219 2.62 31.90 0.39
N GLN A 220 2.48 31.54 -0.90
CA GLN A 220 2.60 32.51 -2.01
C GLN A 220 1.50 33.58 -1.97
N GLN A 221 0.25 33.19 -1.69
CA GLN A 221 -0.85 34.16 -1.57
C GLN A 221 -0.62 35.08 -0.38
N GLU A 222 -0.20 34.55 0.77
CA GLU A 222 0.13 35.35 1.95
C GLU A 222 1.22 36.38 1.63
N ALA A 223 2.31 35.97 0.99
CA ALA A 223 3.37 36.88 0.57
C ALA A 223 2.86 37.99 -0.36
N LEU A 224 2.08 37.65 -1.39
CA LEU A 224 1.48 38.62 -2.30
C LEU A 224 0.57 39.63 -1.60
N TYR A 225 -0.22 39.18 -0.62
CA TYR A 225 -1.07 40.08 0.17
C TYR A 225 -0.25 41.00 1.06
N GLN A 226 0.80 40.50 1.71
CA GLN A 226 1.69 41.32 2.52
C GLN A 226 2.42 42.37 1.69
N ASP A 227 2.94 41.98 0.52
CA ASP A 227 3.59 42.90 -0.42
C ASP A 227 2.61 43.99 -0.89
N TRP A 228 1.37 43.61 -1.24
CA TRP A 228 0.33 44.58 -1.63
C TRP A 228 -0.01 45.55 -0.49
N ILE A 229 -0.16 45.07 0.75
CA ILE A 229 -0.41 45.94 1.92
C ILE A 229 0.74 46.93 2.10
N ALA A 230 1.98 46.45 2.08
CA ALA A 230 3.16 47.31 2.24
C ALA A 230 3.23 48.38 1.13
N GLU A 231 2.88 48.03 -0.11
CA GLU A 231 2.77 48.98 -1.22
C GLU A 231 1.66 50.02 -0.99
N GLN A 232 0.48 49.60 -0.49
CA GLN A 232 -0.61 50.54 -0.16
C GLN A 232 -0.22 51.49 0.97
N GLU A 233 0.44 50.99 2.01
CA GLU A 233 0.93 51.81 3.12
C GLU A 233 1.94 52.85 2.64
N SER A 234 2.95 52.42 1.87
CA SER A 234 3.98 53.31 1.32
C SER A 234 3.39 54.37 0.40
N THR A 235 2.47 53.99 -0.51
CA THR A 235 1.84 54.96 -1.42
C THR A 235 0.92 55.94 -0.68
N PHE A 236 0.23 55.50 0.38
CA PHE A 236 -0.55 56.39 1.24
C PHE A 236 0.33 57.36 2.02
N GLU A 237 1.44 56.89 2.59
CA GLU A 237 2.43 57.71 3.28
C GLU A 237 2.94 58.82 2.35
N GLU A 238 3.44 58.46 1.16
CA GLU A 238 3.92 59.42 0.15
C GLU A 238 2.86 60.47 -0.22
N TRP A 239 1.62 60.03 -0.48
CA TRP A 239 0.52 60.93 -0.78
C TRP A 239 0.22 61.88 0.38
N SER A 240 0.16 61.37 1.61
CA SER A 240 -0.18 62.12 2.82
C SER A 240 0.88 63.18 3.15
N GLU A 241 2.17 62.83 3.03
CA GLU A 241 3.30 63.75 3.18
C GLU A 241 3.25 64.84 2.11
N GLY A 242 2.94 64.47 0.86
CA GLY A 242 2.74 65.41 -0.24
C GLY A 242 1.60 66.41 0.03
N GLN A 243 0.46 65.94 0.56
CA GLN A 243 -0.66 66.81 0.95
C GLN A 243 -0.26 67.75 2.10
N GLN A 244 0.41 67.22 3.12
CA GLN A 244 0.86 68.02 4.27
C GLN A 244 1.84 69.11 3.84
N SER A 245 2.79 68.79 2.95
CA SER A 245 3.74 69.73 2.37
C SER A 245 3.03 70.82 1.57
N THR A 246 2.11 70.43 0.67
CA THR A 246 1.34 71.37 -0.16
C THR A 246 0.50 72.31 0.69
N PHE A 247 -0.18 71.80 1.73
CA PHE A 247 -0.96 72.61 2.65
C PHE A 247 -0.09 73.56 3.48
N SER A 248 1.05 73.10 3.96
CA SER A 248 2.04 73.93 4.67
C SER A 248 2.50 75.09 3.79
N GLN A 249 2.83 74.81 2.52
CA GLN A 249 3.29 75.83 1.58
C GLN A 249 2.17 76.82 1.21
N TRP A 250 0.95 76.34 0.98
CA TRP A 250 -0.21 77.21 0.79
C TRP A 250 -0.41 78.14 1.99
N ARG A 251 -0.37 77.61 3.23
CA ARG A 251 -0.52 78.39 4.45
C ARG A 251 0.55 79.49 4.55
N GLN A 252 1.82 79.14 4.33
CA GLN A 252 2.94 80.10 4.34
C GLN A 252 2.75 81.21 3.31
N ASN A 253 2.27 80.85 2.11
CA ASN A 253 1.96 81.83 1.06
C ASN A 253 0.80 82.76 1.48
N GLN A 254 -0.26 82.23 2.09
CA GLN A 254 -1.38 83.05 2.60
C GLN A 254 -0.92 83.98 3.74
N GLU A 255 -0.15 83.47 4.69
CA GLU A 255 0.41 84.25 5.79
C GLU A 255 1.31 85.38 5.26
N SER A 256 2.18 85.06 4.30
CA SER A 256 3.04 86.06 3.65
C SER A 256 2.24 87.11 2.88
N ALA A 257 1.21 86.70 2.13
CA ALA A 257 0.34 87.61 1.40
C ALA A 257 -0.44 88.52 2.35
N PHE A 258 -0.96 87.99 3.45
CA PHE A 258 -1.63 88.75 4.49
C PHE A 258 -0.68 89.74 5.16
N ASN A 259 0.51 89.30 5.56
CA ASN A 259 1.53 90.16 6.18
C ASN A 259 1.93 91.30 5.24
N ASN A 260 2.14 91.01 3.95
CA ASN A 260 2.44 92.02 2.94
C ASN A 260 1.28 93.02 2.76
N TRP A 261 0.03 92.54 2.66
CA TRP A 261 -1.15 93.39 2.58
C TRP A 261 -1.29 94.28 3.83
N TYR A 262 -1.12 93.71 5.02
CA TYR A 262 -1.24 94.40 6.29
C TYR A 262 -0.22 95.53 6.41
N LEU A 263 1.06 95.27 6.12
CA LEU A 263 2.13 96.27 6.15
C LEU A 263 1.90 97.40 5.15
N ASN A 264 1.51 97.07 3.92
CA ASN A 264 1.26 98.08 2.88
C ASN A 264 0.09 99.00 3.23
N ASN A 265 -1.01 98.45 3.73
CA ASN A 265 -2.21 99.24 4.03
C ASN A 265 -2.07 100.03 5.33
N THR A 266 -1.50 99.45 6.40
CA THR A 266 -1.29 100.19 7.66
C THR A 266 -0.31 101.34 7.49
N GLY A 267 0.73 101.17 6.68
CA GLY A 267 1.63 102.27 6.28
C GLY A 267 0.89 103.38 5.53
N GLN A 268 0.08 103.02 4.52
CA GLN A 268 -0.72 104.00 3.77
C GLN A 268 -1.77 104.70 4.64
N TRP A 269 -2.57 103.95 5.40
CA TRP A 269 -3.59 104.53 6.28
C TRP A 269 -2.99 105.44 7.35
N THR A 270 -1.81 105.10 7.89
CA THR A 270 -1.10 106.00 8.80
C THR A 270 -0.72 107.29 8.10
N SER A 271 -0.21 107.21 6.86
CA SER A 271 0.12 108.41 6.09
C SER A 271 -1.13 109.23 5.73
N ASP A 272 -2.21 108.59 5.30
CA ASP A 272 -3.47 109.24 4.92
C ASP A 272 -4.14 109.89 6.12
N PHE A 273 -4.16 109.20 7.26
CA PHE A 273 -4.66 109.76 8.52
C PHE A 273 -3.86 110.98 8.95
N LEU A 274 -2.52 110.92 8.91
CA LEU A 274 -1.68 112.07 9.24
C LEU A 274 -1.92 113.24 8.29
N ASN A 275 -2.07 112.96 7.00
CA ASN A 275 -2.39 113.98 5.99
C ASN A 275 -3.76 114.63 6.26
N TRP A 276 -4.80 113.83 6.47
CA TRP A 276 -6.15 114.31 6.82
C TRP A 276 -6.15 115.11 8.12
N PHE A 277 -5.54 114.56 9.18
CA PHE A 277 -5.49 115.17 10.50
C PHE A 277 -4.77 116.52 10.46
N ASN A 278 -3.65 116.63 9.75
CA ASN A 278 -2.94 117.89 9.56
C ASN A 278 -3.78 118.92 8.79
N GLY A 279 -4.60 118.48 7.83
CA GLY A 279 -5.49 119.35 7.07
C GLY A 279 -6.61 119.97 7.92
N ILE A 280 -7.27 119.18 8.78
CA ILE A 280 -8.37 119.69 9.63
C ILE A 280 -7.89 120.43 10.88
N LYS A 281 -6.67 120.15 11.35
CA LYS A 281 -6.11 120.83 12.52
C LYS A 281 -6.06 122.35 12.35
N GLY A 282 -5.88 122.85 11.12
CA GLY A 282 -5.91 124.29 10.83
C GLY A 282 -7.29 124.95 10.93
N ILE A 283 -8.39 124.18 10.88
CA ILE A 283 -9.77 124.69 10.89
C ILE A 283 -10.26 124.95 12.32
N PHE A 284 -9.86 124.13 13.28
CA PHE A 284 -10.39 124.17 14.65
C PHE A 284 -9.63 125.10 15.61
N SER A 285 -8.56 125.77 15.17
CA SER A 285 -7.65 126.41 16.12
C SER A 285 -7.92 127.88 16.47
N THR A 286 -8.80 128.65 15.80
CA THR A 286 -8.84 130.11 16.08
C THR A 286 -10.14 130.91 15.98
N ASP A 287 -11.18 130.54 15.23
CA ASP A 287 -12.28 131.51 14.92
C ASP A 287 -13.70 131.11 15.42
N PRO A 288 -14.18 129.85 15.25
CA PRO A 288 -15.58 129.54 15.55
C PRO A 288 -15.92 129.40 17.05
N ALA A 289 -14.94 129.08 17.89
CA ALA A 289 -15.19 128.80 19.32
C ALA A 289 -15.40 130.09 20.16
N GLY A 290 -14.88 131.24 19.69
CA GLY A 290 -15.03 132.52 20.40
C GLY A 290 -16.44 133.13 20.25
N GLU A 291 -16.99 133.07 19.04
CA GLU A 291 -18.34 133.56 18.72
C GLU A 291 -19.45 132.85 19.53
N MET A 292 -19.33 131.54 19.75
CA MET A 292 -20.30 130.79 20.54
C MET A 292 -20.33 131.18 22.03
N ILE A 293 -19.19 131.61 22.61
CA ILE A 293 -19.13 132.04 24.02
C ILE A 293 -19.87 133.38 24.21
N LEU A 294 -19.74 134.30 23.26
CA LEU A 294 -20.40 135.60 23.30
C LEU A 294 -21.94 135.46 23.22
N MET A 295 -22.43 134.57 22.36
CA MET A 295 -23.87 134.29 22.25
C MET A 295 -24.45 133.72 23.54
N ILE A 296 -23.75 132.77 24.18
CA ILE A 296 -24.18 132.15 25.44
C ILE A 296 -24.23 133.16 26.58
N GLN A 297 -23.28 134.10 26.64
CA GLN A 297 -23.27 135.16 27.65
C GLN A 297 -24.47 136.11 27.50
N SER A 298 -24.82 136.51 26.27
CA SER A 298 -26.00 137.37 26.05
C SER A 298 -27.31 136.72 26.51
N LEU A 299 -27.47 135.40 26.31
CA LEU A 299 -28.64 134.66 26.75
C LEU A 299 -28.71 134.54 28.27
N PHE A 300 -27.56 134.37 28.94
CA PHE A 300 -27.50 134.33 30.40
C PHE A 300 -27.88 135.69 31.02
N ASP A 301 -27.42 136.80 30.45
CA ASP A 301 -27.73 138.14 30.96
C ASP A 301 -29.24 138.49 30.82
N ILE A 302 -29.89 138.05 29.73
CA ILE A 302 -31.35 138.22 29.55
C ILE A 302 -32.13 137.44 30.63
N ILE A 303 -31.71 136.20 30.93
CA ILE A 303 -32.37 135.36 31.93
C ILE A 303 -32.21 135.94 33.34
N TYR A 304 -31.02 136.43 33.69
CA TYR A 304 -30.74 136.94 35.04
C TYR A 304 -31.30 138.35 35.31
N SER A 305 -31.31 139.22 34.30
CA SER A 305 -31.85 140.58 34.46
C SER A 305 -33.38 140.62 34.48
N GLY A 306 -34.05 139.60 33.93
CA GLY A 306 -35.52 139.53 33.85
C GLY A 306 -36.13 140.59 32.92
N THR A 307 -35.30 141.24 32.11
CA THR A 307 -35.70 142.32 31.20
C THR A 307 -35.17 142.04 29.80
N ILE A 308 -36.03 142.21 28.79
CA ILE A 308 -35.66 142.10 27.39
C ILE A 308 -35.42 143.52 26.86
N PRO A 309 -34.18 143.91 26.51
CA PRO A 309 -33.96 145.14 25.76
C PRO A 309 -34.58 145.01 24.36
N ALA A 310 -35.32 146.03 23.94
CA ALA A 310 -35.86 146.16 22.59
C ALA A 310 -35.59 147.57 22.09
N ASP A 311 -35.11 147.67 20.86
CA ASP A 311 -34.77 148.95 20.26
C ASP A 311 -36.03 149.79 20.03
N LEU A 312 -35.98 151.05 20.46
CA LEU A 312 -37.04 152.00 20.19
C LEU A 312 -36.85 152.58 18.79
N ILE A 313 -37.80 152.29 17.92
CA ILE A 313 -37.87 152.83 16.57
C ILE A 313 -39.05 153.78 16.43
N THR A 314 -38.93 154.77 15.54
CA THR A 314 -40.05 155.66 15.18
C THR A 314 -41.11 154.90 14.38
N SER A 315 -42.31 155.48 14.25
CA SER A 315 -43.39 154.89 13.46
C SER A 315 -43.05 154.71 11.98
N ASP A 316 -42.04 155.42 11.47
CA ASP A 316 -41.55 155.32 10.10
C ASP A 316 -40.38 154.31 9.95
N GLY A 317 -40.01 153.62 11.04
CA GLY A 317 -39.05 152.52 11.05
C GLY A 317 -37.59 152.92 11.33
N ASP A 318 -37.30 154.21 11.45
CA ASP A 318 -35.95 154.69 11.78
C ASP A 318 -35.65 154.58 13.27
N GLU A 319 -34.43 154.17 13.59
CA GLU A 319 -33.92 153.99 14.96
C GLU A 319 -33.85 155.32 15.72
N LEU A 320 -34.38 155.34 16.95
CA LEU A 320 -34.26 156.49 17.83
C LEU A 320 -32.87 156.48 18.47
N ILE A 321 -31.94 157.22 17.88
CA ILE A 321 -30.58 157.43 18.39
C ILE A 321 -30.46 158.77 19.13
N THR A 322 -29.70 158.77 20.23
CA THR A 322 -29.33 159.99 20.95
C THR A 322 -28.37 160.86 20.11
N THR A 323 -28.18 162.12 20.48
CA THR A 323 -27.26 163.05 19.77
C THR A 323 -25.81 162.56 19.70
N ASP A 324 -25.43 161.58 20.53
CA ASP A 324 -24.10 160.97 20.56
C ASP A 324 -24.01 159.66 19.73
N GLY A 325 -25.09 159.28 19.04
CA GLY A 325 -25.15 158.10 18.15
C GLY A 325 -25.60 156.80 18.82
N ASP A 326 -25.87 156.81 20.12
CA ASP A 326 -26.30 155.61 20.85
C ASP A 326 -27.80 155.34 20.67
N GLN A 327 -28.12 154.09 20.34
CA GLN A 327 -29.49 153.62 20.13
C GLN A 327 -30.26 153.55 21.44
N LEU A 328 -31.42 154.19 21.47
CA LEU A 328 -32.31 154.15 22.63
C LEU A 328 -33.04 152.81 22.66
N ILE A 329 -32.83 152.07 23.74
CA ILE A 329 -33.45 150.77 23.98
C ILE A 329 -34.42 150.83 25.16
N ALA A 330 -35.61 150.26 24.98
CA ALA A 330 -36.59 150.06 26.04
C ALA A 330 -36.42 148.67 26.64
N PHE A 331 -36.39 148.59 27.96
CA PHE A 331 -36.30 147.32 28.69
C PHE A 331 -37.70 146.86 29.08
N TRP A 332 -38.16 145.76 28.47
CA TRP A 332 -39.43 145.12 28.79
C TRP A 332 -39.24 144.11 29.91
N THR A 333 -39.85 144.37 31.08
CA THR A 333 -39.79 143.43 32.20
C THR A 333 -40.70 142.23 31.95
N ILE A 334 -40.14 141.01 31.95
CA ILE A 334 -40.88 139.78 31.75
C ILE A 334 -41.69 139.49 33.03
N LYS A 335 -43.00 139.72 33.02
CA LYS A 335 -43.88 139.38 34.16
C LYS A 335 -44.34 137.92 34.07
N THR A 336 -44.03 137.14 35.10
CA THR A 336 -44.52 135.77 35.26
C THR A 336 -45.94 135.76 35.84
N SER A 337 -46.72 134.71 35.52
CA SER A 337 -48.18 134.64 35.64
C SER A 337 -48.78 134.78 37.06
N GLU A 338 -47.97 134.95 38.10
CA GLU A 338 -48.43 135.08 39.49
C GLU A 338 -48.80 136.51 39.89
N THR A 339 -48.57 137.52 39.03
CA THR A 339 -48.87 138.94 39.33
C THR A 339 -49.91 139.59 38.41
N CYS A 340 -50.67 138.79 37.63
CA CYS A 340 -51.73 139.30 36.76
C CYS A 340 -53.11 138.92 37.31
N HIS A 341 -53.83 139.88 37.90
CA HIS A 341 -55.24 139.78 38.25
C HIS A 341 -56.11 140.25 37.07
N CYS A 342 -56.83 139.31 36.46
CA CYS A 342 -58.09 139.57 35.74
C CYS A 342 -59.23 139.75 36.75
#